data_AF-A0A352V6M3-F1
#
_entry.id   AF-A0A352V6M3-F1
#
_cell.length_a   1.000
_cell.length_b   1.000
_cell.length_c   1.000
_cell.angle_alpha   90.00
_cell.angle_beta   90.00
_cell.angle_gamma   90.00
#
_symmetry.space_group_name_H-M   'P 1'
#
loop_
_entity.id
_entity.type
_entity.pdbx_description
1 polymer ?
#
loop_
_entity_poly.entity_id
_entity_poly.type
_entity_poly.pdbx_seq_one_letter_code
_entity_poly.pdbx_strand_id
1 'polypeptide(L)'
;MKCKFIQLIFLPLLLSGCFPYMYHDRGKVLLKNIDIDQTLKIAEIELESDHFNNILTLWAIRDQLINSEQATIISELYFKHIDRIKSDFGIWHIAWAISNFYRLGDDSVKKILQNAYDDAKKRPEKLKSVKKIADEHINGSKIYMGDVHSLGRFYAKKHIVIPGNKKYVQSFDDYMKKK
;
A
#
# COMPACT_ATOMS: atom_id res chain seq x y z
N MET A 1 30.86 6.73 -29.34
CA MET A 1 30.68 6.12 -28.00
C MET A 1 29.57 6.86 -27.26
N LYS A 2 28.39 6.26 -27.12
CA LYS A 2 27.23 6.90 -26.47
C LYS A 2 27.28 6.65 -24.97
N CYS A 3 27.31 7.74 -24.21
CA CYS A 3 27.39 7.77 -22.75
C CYS A 3 26.14 7.12 -22.13
N LYS A 4 26.31 5.99 -21.44
CA LYS A 4 25.30 5.41 -20.54
C LYS A 4 25.35 6.19 -19.23
N PHE A 5 24.45 7.15 -19.03
CA PHE A 5 24.43 7.95 -17.80
C PHE A 5 23.01 8.26 -17.31
N ILE A 6 22.10 7.27 -17.28
CA ILE A 6 20.83 7.41 -16.56
C ILE A 6 20.46 6.05 -15.98
N GLN A 7 20.99 5.68 -14.81
CA GLN A 7 20.43 4.54 -14.05
C GLN A 7 20.66 4.57 -12.53
N LEU A 8 21.07 5.70 -11.94
CA LEU A 8 21.49 5.72 -10.53
C LEU A 8 21.03 6.95 -9.74
N ILE A 9 19.80 7.41 -9.95
CA ILE A 9 19.19 8.45 -9.11
C ILE A 9 17.79 8.00 -8.66
N PHE A 10 17.71 6.97 -7.84
CA PHE A 10 16.51 6.73 -7.01
C PHE A 10 16.80 6.05 -5.67
N LEU A 11 18.05 5.68 -5.39
CA LEU A 11 18.41 4.97 -4.16
C LEU A 11 18.85 5.87 -2.97
N PRO A 12 19.44 7.07 -3.12
CA PRO A 12 19.98 7.78 -1.96
C PRO A 12 18.91 8.55 -1.15
N LEU A 13 17.71 8.77 -1.70
CA LEU A 13 16.60 9.45 -0.99
C LEU A 13 15.90 8.57 0.06
N LEU A 14 16.16 7.26 0.07
CA LEU A 14 15.66 6.35 1.11
C LEU A 14 16.58 6.31 2.35
N LEU A 15 17.81 6.84 2.25
CA LEU A 15 18.84 6.70 3.30
C LEU A 15 18.97 7.94 4.20
N SER A 16 18.30 9.06 3.88
CA SER A 16 18.30 10.26 4.72
C SER A 16 17.20 10.22 5.79
N GLY A 17 17.28 9.23 6.69
CA GLY A 17 16.93 9.27 8.12
C GLY A 17 15.63 9.89 8.66
N CYS A 18 14.74 10.45 7.86
CA CYS A 18 13.47 11.01 8.32
C CYS A 18 12.37 10.47 7.43
N PHE A 19 11.53 9.60 7.98
CA PHE A 19 10.23 9.24 7.43
C PHE A 19 9.19 10.17 8.07
N PRO A 20 9.03 11.43 7.59
CA PRO A 20 8.34 12.49 8.33
C PRO A 20 6.85 12.23 8.52
N TYR A 21 6.29 11.26 7.81
CA TYR A 21 4.88 10.92 7.86
C TYR A 21 4.65 9.47 8.29
N MET A 22 5.66 8.81 8.88
CA MET A 22 5.49 7.52 9.51
C MET A 22 5.23 7.63 11.01
N TYR A 23 4.31 6.80 11.48
CA TYR A 23 3.86 6.76 12.86
C TYR A 23 3.72 5.32 13.35
N HIS A 24 3.62 5.17 14.66
CA HIS A 24 3.22 3.92 15.33
C HIS A 24 1.85 4.04 16.00
N ASP A 25 1.19 5.19 15.83
CA ASP A 25 -0.12 5.50 16.36
C ASP A 25 -1.10 5.62 15.19
N ARG A 26 -2.07 4.69 15.12
CA ARG A 26 -3.07 4.62 14.05
C ARG A 26 -3.93 5.88 13.99
N GLY A 27 -4.21 6.51 15.13
CA GLY A 27 -5.04 7.71 15.19
C GLY A 27 -4.51 8.87 14.34
N LYS A 28 -3.19 8.92 14.11
CA LYS A 28 -2.54 9.96 13.30
C LYS A 28 -2.71 9.80 11.80
N VAL A 29 -3.13 8.63 11.34
CA VAL A 29 -3.20 8.29 9.91
C VAL A 29 -4.60 7.91 9.44
N LEU A 30 -5.57 7.79 10.37
CA LEU A 30 -6.96 7.57 10.00
C LEU A 30 -7.52 8.76 9.23
N LEU A 31 -8.16 8.47 8.10
CA LEU A 31 -8.76 9.44 7.22
C LEU A 31 -10.26 9.53 7.54
N LYS A 32 -10.70 10.71 7.97
CA LYS A 32 -12.12 10.96 8.25
C LYS A 32 -12.94 10.89 6.97
N ASN A 33 -14.08 10.20 7.02
CA ASN A 33 -15.04 10.03 5.92
C ASN A 33 -14.45 9.36 4.67
N ILE A 34 -13.43 8.53 4.83
CA ILE A 34 -12.94 7.70 3.72
C ILE A 34 -14.03 6.75 3.24
N ASP A 35 -14.19 6.66 1.92
CA ASP A 35 -15.00 5.66 1.26
C ASP A 35 -14.09 4.52 0.79
N ILE A 36 -13.97 3.49 1.63
CA ILE A 36 -13.10 2.34 1.35
C ILE A 36 -13.62 1.55 0.15
N ASP A 37 -14.93 1.39 -0.01
CA ASP A 37 -15.50 0.58 -1.09
C ASP A 37 -15.20 1.19 -2.46
N GLN A 38 -15.39 2.50 -2.62
CA GLN A 38 -15.00 3.18 -3.85
C GLN A 38 -13.48 3.21 -4.04
N THR A 39 -12.70 3.31 -2.97
CA THR A 39 -11.24 3.24 -3.06
C THR A 39 -10.75 1.86 -3.49
N LEU A 40 -11.43 0.78 -3.08
CA LEU A 40 -11.11 -0.58 -3.50
C LEU A 40 -11.42 -0.81 -4.98
N LYS A 41 -12.45 -0.18 -5.55
CA LYS A 41 -12.69 -0.17 -7.00
C LYS A 41 -11.53 0.51 -7.76
N ILE A 42 -10.98 1.60 -7.22
CA ILE A 42 -9.77 2.24 -7.77
C ILE A 42 -8.59 1.28 -7.66
N ALA A 43 -8.42 0.61 -6.52
CA ALA A 43 -7.34 -0.34 -6.30
C ALA A 43 -7.38 -1.50 -7.31
N GLU A 44 -8.56 -2.05 -7.58
CA GLU A 44 -8.77 -3.09 -8.59
C GLU A 44 -8.28 -2.63 -9.97
N ILE A 45 -8.74 -1.46 -10.44
CA ILE A 45 -8.34 -0.93 -11.76
C ILE A 45 -6.85 -0.61 -11.81
N GLU A 46 -6.31 0.02 -10.77
CA GLU A 46 -4.88 0.33 -10.70
C GLU A 46 -4.05 -0.94 -10.77
N LEU A 47 -4.42 -1.96 -9.98
CA LEU A 47 -3.72 -3.24 -9.95
C LEU A 47 -3.69 -3.86 -11.34
N GLU A 48 -4.79 -3.90 -12.09
CA GLU A 48 -4.82 -4.44 -13.45
C GLU A 48 -3.85 -3.77 -14.44
N SER A 49 -3.43 -2.53 -14.17
CA SER A 49 -2.46 -1.82 -15.01
C SER A 49 -1.01 -2.32 -14.84
N ASP A 50 -0.19 -2.12 -15.87
CA ASP A 50 1.24 -2.49 -15.87
C ASP A 50 2.17 -1.37 -15.33
N HIS A 51 1.61 -0.33 -14.70
CA HIS A 51 2.41 0.76 -14.15
C HIS A 51 3.14 0.34 -12.86
N PHE A 52 4.35 0.90 -12.64
CA PHE A 52 5.23 0.48 -11.55
C PHE A 52 4.63 0.64 -10.13
N ASN A 53 3.64 1.52 -10.00
CA ASN A 53 3.00 1.93 -8.76
C ASN A 53 1.56 1.39 -8.62
N ASN A 54 1.14 0.47 -9.49
CA ASN A 54 -0.20 -0.13 -9.49
C ASN A 54 -0.68 -0.68 -8.13
N ILE A 55 0.24 -1.12 -7.28
CA ILE A 55 -0.08 -1.64 -5.93
C ILE A 55 -0.37 -0.56 -4.89
N LEU A 56 -0.10 0.72 -5.19
CA LEU A 56 -0.01 1.74 -4.15
C LEU A 56 -1.36 2.12 -3.56
N THR A 57 -2.48 1.84 -4.24
CA THR A 57 -3.81 2.13 -3.69
C THR A 57 -4.10 1.26 -2.46
N LEU A 58 -3.82 -0.04 -2.51
CA LEU A 58 -3.94 -0.91 -1.32
C LEU A 58 -2.95 -0.49 -0.23
N TRP A 59 -1.72 -0.17 -0.61
CA TRP A 59 -0.74 0.34 0.35
C TRP A 59 -1.21 1.64 1.02
N ALA A 60 -1.82 2.57 0.28
CA ALA A 60 -2.23 3.88 0.79
C ALA A 60 -3.38 3.79 1.81
N ILE A 61 -4.20 2.74 1.77
CA ILE A 61 -5.30 2.53 2.72
C ILE A 61 -5.01 1.47 3.80
N ARG A 62 -3.79 0.90 3.83
CA ARG A 62 -3.43 -0.23 4.73
C ARG A 62 -3.62 0.02 6.23
N ASP A 63 -3.68 1.28 6.63
CA ASP A 63 -3.83 1.68 8.03
C ASP A 63 -5.28 2.03 8.41
N GLN A 64 -6.19 2.04 7.44
CA GLN A 64 -7.59 2.45 7.63
C GLN A 64 -8.41 1.33 8.25
N LEU A 65 -9.56 1.67 8.84
CA LEU A 65 -10.50 0.68 9.34
C LEU A 65 -11.18 -0.01 8.14
N ILE A 66 -11.22 -1.34 8.16
CA ILE A 66 -11.91 -2.15 7.17
C ILE A 66 -12.85 -3.13 7.86
N ASN A 67 -13.92 -3.52 7.19
CA ASN A 67 -14.81 -4.59 7.62
C ASN A 67 -14.45 -5.93 6.93
N SER A 68 -15.18 -6.99 7.27
CA SER A 68 -14.99 -8.33 6.70
C SER A 68 -15.16 -8.42 5.18
N GLU A 69 -16.13 -7.70 4.61
CA GLU A 69 -16.38 -7.72 3.17
C GLU A 69 -15.20 -7.10 2.41
N GLN A 70 -14.72 -5.95 2.90
CA GLN A 70 -13.54 -5.26 2.37
C GLN A 70 -12.28 -6.12 2.54
N ALA A 71 -12.14 -6.84 3.66
CA ALA A 71 -11.04 -7.78 3.88
C ALA A 71 -11.03 -8.92 2.86
N THR A 72 -12.20 -9.44 2.47
CA THR A 72 -12.33 -10.45 1.41
C THR A 72 -11.83 -9.90 0.08
N ILE A 73 -12.30 -8.71 -0.32
CA ILE A 73 -11.86 -8.06 -1.57
C ILE A 73 -10.34 -7.85 -1.56
N ILE A 74 -9.78 -7.36 -0.46
CA ILE A 74 -8.34 -7.14 -0.30
C ILE A 74 -7.56 -8.44 -0.46
N SER A 75 -8.03 -9.54 0.14
CA SER A 75 -7.40 -10.86 0.00
C SER A 75 -7.43 -11.37 -1.44
N GLU A 76 -8.56 -11.21 -2.13
CA GLU A 76 -8.72 -11.61 -3.53
C GLU A 76 -7.79 -10.81 -4.44
N LEU A 77 -7.77 -9.47 -4.31
CA LEU A 77 -6.86 -8.61 -5.05
C LEU A 77 -5.40 -8.96 -4.80
N TYR A 78 -5.04 -9.30 -3.56
CA TYR A 78 -3.69 -9.74 -3.23
C TYR A 78 -3.29 -11.01 -3.99
N PHE A 79 -4.05 -12.09 -3.84
CA PHE A 79 -3.70 -13.37 -4.46
C PHE A 79 -3.81 -13.34 -5.98
N LYS A 80 -4.72 -12.54 -6.54
CA LYS A 80 -4.83 -12.33 -7.98
C LYS A 80 -3.57 -11.71 -8.59
N HIS A 81 -2.78 -10.96 -7.81
CA HIS A 81 -1.73 -10.11 -8.36
C HIS A 81 -0.33 -10.31 -7.77
N ILE A 82 -0.19 -10.87 -6.56
CA ILE A 82 1.12 -10.93 -5.90
C ILE A 82 2.19 -11.66 -6.73
N ASP A 83 1.84 -12.75 -7.41
CA ASP A 83 2.82 -13.59 -8.11
C ASP A 83 3.25 -13.04 -9.48
N ARG A 84 2.46 -12.12 -10.08
CA ARG A 84 2.86 -11.44 -11.32
C ARG A 84 3.80 -10.26 -11.06
N ILE A 85 3.77 -9.67 -9.87
CA ILE A 85 4.65 -8.56 -9.49
C ILE A 85 6.09 -9.06 -9.38
N LYS A 86 7.01 -8.46 -10.15
CA LYS A 86 8.43 -8.83 -10.17
C LYS A 86 9.35 -7.84 -9.48
N SER A 87 8.88 -6.62 -9.22
CA SER A 87 9.69 -5.58 -8.61
C SER A 87 9.75 -5.76 -7.08
N ASP A 88 10.95 -5.58 -6.52
CA ASP A 88 11.16 -5.56 -5.06
C ASP A 88 10.24 -4.53 -4.39
N PHE A 89 10.09 -3.36 -5.02
CA PHE A 89 9.20 -2.29 -4.59
C PHE A 89 7.76 -2.75 -4.47
N GLY A 90 7.21 -3.37 -5.54
CA GLY A 90 5.81 -3.77 -5.58
C GLY A 90 5.51 -4.88 -4.56
N ILE A 91 6.38 -5.90 -4.52
CA ILE A 91 6.26 -7.03 -3.57
C ILE A 91 6.30 -6.51 -2.13
N TRP A 92 7.25 -5.62 -1.80
CA TRP A 92 7.35 -5.04 -0.47
C TRP A 92 6.08 -4.27 -0.08
N HIS A 93 5.60 -3.35 -0.91
CA HIS A 93 4.50 -2.48 -0.55
C HIS A 93 3.16 -3.22 -0.43
N ILE A 94 2.88 -4.18 -1.32
CA ILE A 94 1.64 -4.94 -1.24
C ILE A 94 1.66 -5.94 -0.06
N ALA A 95 2.79 -6.59 0.22
CA ALA A 95 2.93 -7.47 1.38
C ALA A 95 2.86 -6.69 2.70
N TRP A 96 3.43 -5.48 2.74
CA TRP A 96 3.28 -4.57 3.87
C TRP A 96 1.82 -4.12 4.04
N ALA A 97 1.10 -3.85 2.96
CA ALA A 97 -0.32 -3.53 3.03
C ALA A 97 -1.11 -4.64 3.74
N ILE A 98 -0.93 -5.90 3.31
CA ILE A 98 -1.58 -7.07 3.92
C ILE A 98 -1.20 -7.24 5.40
N SER A 99 0.09 -7.08 5.73
CA SER A 99 0.52 -7.14 7.13
C SER A 99 -0.19 -6.11 8.00
N ASN A 100 -0.31 -4.87 7.54
CA ASN A 100 -1.00 -3.83 8.31
C ASN A 100 -2.50 -4.09 8.43
N PHE A 101 -3.19 -4.44 7.33
CA PHE A 101 -4.62 -4.77 7.39
C PHE A 101 -4.90 -5.90 8.39
N TYR A 102 -4.09 -6.96 8.38
CA TYR A 102 -4.24 -8.08 9.31
C TYR A 102 -3.94 -7.66 10.76
N ARG A 103 -2.79 -7.03 11.00
CA ARG A 103 -2.32 -6.70 12.36
C ARG A 103 -3.18 -5.63 13.04
N LEU A 104 -3.79 -4.74 12.26
CA LEU A 104 -4.69 -3.67 12.73
C LEU A 104 -6.17 -4.06 12.67
N GLY A 105 -6.50 -5.22 12.09
CA GLY A 105 -7.85 -5.74 11.98
C GLY A 105 -8.38 -6.31 13.29
N ASP A 106 -9.71 -6.36 13.41
CA ASP A 106 -10.37 -7.16 14.43
C ASP A 106 -10.31 -8.67 14.08
N ASP A 107 -10.91 -9.50 14.91
CA ASP A 107 -10.86 -10.96 14.73
C ASP A 107 -11.55 -11.42 13.44
N SER A 108 -12.57 -10.70 12.98
CA SER A 108 -13.29 -11.03 11.74
C SER A 108 -12.42 -10.75 10.51
N VAL A 109 -11.74 -9.60 10.50
CA VAL A 109 -10.77 -9.22 9.46
C VAL A 109 -9.57 -10.17 9.47
N LYS A 110 -9.02 -10.47 10.64
CA LYS A 110 -7.88 -11.39 10.78
C LYS A 110 -8.19 -12.78 10.26
N LYS A 111 -9.37 -13.32 10.60
CA LYS A 111 -9.79 -14.65 10.12
C LYS A 111 -9.78 -14.74 8.59
N ILE A 112 -10.23 -13.69 7.91
CA ILE A 112 -10.26 -13.63 6.44
C ILE A 112 -8.86 -13.45 5.87
N LEU A 113 -8.08 -12.53 6.42
CA LEU A 113 -6.75 -12.18 5.92
C LEU A 113 -5.64 -13.17 6.33
N GLN A 114 -5.92 -14.17 7.16
CA GLN A 114 -4.91 -15.08 7.71
C GLN A 114 -3.99 -15.67 6.63
N ASN A 115 -4.56 -16.25 5.57
CA ASN A 115 -3.78 -16.87 4.50
C ASN A 115 -2.94 -15.84 3.72
N ALA A 116 -3.52 -14.67 3.43
CA ALA A 116 -2.80 -13.59 2.75
C ALA A 116 -1.64 -13.07 3.63
N TYR A 117 -1.86 -12.98 4.94
CA TYR A 117 -0.84 -12.57 5.89
C TYR A 117 0.30 -13.60 5.98
N ASP A 118 -0.02 -14.89 6.10
CA ASP A 118 1.00 -15.95 6.17
C ASP A 118 1.86 -16.03 4.91
N ASP A 119 1.28 -15.72 3.74
CA ASP A 119 2.02 -15.57 2.50
C ASP A 119 2.87 -14.28 2.50
N ALA A 120 2.28 -13.13 2.86
CA ALA A 120 2.95 -11.83 2.91
C ALA A 120 4.20 -11.84 3.79
N LYS A 121 4.17 -12.54 4.94
CA LYS A 121 5.31 -12.69 5.86
C LYS A 121 6.54 -13.32 5.22
N LYS A 122 6.37 -14.16 4.20
CA LYS A 122 7.45 -14.88 3.51
C LYS A 122 8.02 -14.08 2.33
N ARG A 123 7.29 -13.07 1.84
CA ARG A 123 7.70 -12.27 0.67
C ARG A 123 9.04 -11.55 0.84
N PRO A 124 9.43 -11.01 2.01
CA PRO A 124 10.75 -10.42 2.22
C PRO A 124 11.92 -11.33 1.87
N GLU A 125 11.79 -12.65 2.03
CA GLU A 125 12.88 -13.61 1.78
C GLU A 125 13.35 -13.62 0.33
N LYS A 126 12.44 -13.29 -0.59
CA LYS A 126 12.68 -13.28 -2.04
C LYS A 126 13.24 -11.95 -2.56
N LEU A 127 13.28 -10.92 -1.71
CA LEU A 127 13.74 -9.57 -2.07
C LEU A 127 15.26 -9.48 -2.04
N LYS A 128 15.83 -8.69 -2.95
CA LYS A 128 17.29 -8.50 -3.05
C LYS A 128 17.74 -7.20 -2.37
N SER A 129 17.12 -6.09 -2.75
CA SER A 129 17.61 -4.74 -2.44
C SER A 129 17.02 -4.15 -1.16
N VAL A 130 15.79 -4.51 -0.83
CA VAL A 130 15.02 -3.92 0.29
C VAL A 130 14.62 -4.95 1.35
N LYS A 131 15.25 -6.14 1.34
CA LYS A 131 14.89 -7.26 2.21
C LYS A 131 14.76 -6.87 3.68
N LYS A 132 15.77 -6.19 4.25
CA LYS A 132 15.79 -5.83 5.67
C LYS A 132 14.67 -4.88 6.06
N ILE A 133 14.43 -3.83 5.28
CA ILE A 133 13.37 -2.85 5.57
C ILE A 133 11.98 -3.45 5.32
N ALA A 134 11.85 -4.29 4.30
CA ALA A 134 10.61 -5.01 4.05
C ALA A 134 10.27 -5.98 5.18
N ASP A 135 11.25 -6.76 5.64
CA ASP A 135 11.09 -7.65 6.78
C ASP A 135 10.70 -6.88 8.05
N GLU A 136 11.35 -5.76 8.34
CA GLU A 136 10.96 -4.91 9.49
C GLU A 136 9.53 -4.37 9.36
N HIS A 137 9.13 -3.87 8.19
CA HIS A 137 7.78 -3.34 8.01
C HIS A 137 6.69 -4.42 8.05
N ILE A 138 6.98 -5.65 7.60
CA ILE A 138 6.02 -6.74 7.48
C ILE A 138 5.99 -7.60 8.74
N ASN A 139 7.16 -7.99 9.25
CA ASN A 139 7.35 -8.96 10.34
C ASN A 139 7.84 -8.33 11.65
N GLY A 140 8.27 -7.05 11.63
CA GLY A 140 8.81 -6.37 12.81
C GLY A 140 7.80 -6.22 13.94
N SER A 141 8.32 -6.07 15.16
CA SER A 141 7.51 -5.93 16.38
C SER A 141 6.60 -4.70 16.36
N LYS A 142 7.03 -3.63 15.68
CA LYS A 142 6.24 -2.41 15.50
C LYS A 142 5.38 -2.50 14.24
N ILE A 143 4.23 -1.82 14.27
CA ILE A 143 3.42 -1.58 13.08
C ILE A 143 3.79 -0.19 12.58
N TYR A 144 4.27 -0.12 11.33
CA TYR A 144 4.64 1.12 10.67
C TYR A 144 3.45 1.62 9.85
N MET A 145 2.98 2.83 10.15
CA MET A 145 1.78 3.41 9.57
C MET A 145 2.08 4.76 8.93
N GLY A 146 1.25 5.19 7.98
CA GLY A 146 1.36 6.49 7.32
C GLY A 146 2.17 6.45 6.02
N ASP A 147 2.69 7.59 5.59
CA ASP A 147 3.44 7.67 4.33
C ASP A 147 4.94 7.63 4.58
N VAL A 148 5.68 6.88 3.77
CA VAL A 148 7.16 6.89 3.83
C VAL A 148 7.69 8.30 3.52
N HIS A 149 7.16 8.94 2.48
CA HIS A 149 7.59 10.27 2.00
C HIS A 149 6.45 11.01 1.27
N SER A 150 6.70 12.26 0.86
CA SER A 150 5.72 13.15 0.23
C SER A 150 5.05 12.58 -1.02
N LEU A 151 5.76 11.79 -1.83
CA LEU A 151 5.16 11.16 -3.03
C LEU A 151 4.07 10.14 -2.68
N GLY A 152 4.20 9.39 -1.58
CA GLY A 152 3.14 8.48 -1.12
C GLY A 152 1.88 9.25 -0.73
N ARG A 153 2.06 10.37 -0.02
CA ARG A 153 0.98 11.28 0.33
C ARG A 153 0.29 11.90 -0.90
N PHE A 154 1.07 12.26 -1.91
CA PHE A 154 0.53 12.78 -3.17
C PHE A 154 -0.27 11.69 -3.90
N TYR A 155 0.25 10.47 -3.97
CA TYR A 155 -0.45 9.33 -4.54
C TYR A 155 -1.79 9.09 -3.82
N ALA A 156 -1.79 9.02 -2.49
CA ALA A 156 -2.99 8.83 -1.67
C ALA A 156 -4.07 9.88 -1.98
N LYS A 157 -3.70 11.16 -2.09
CA LYS A 157 -4.63 12.25 -2.48
C LYS A 157 -5.26 12.08 -3.86
N LYS A 158 -4.62 11.35 -4.75
CA LYS A 158 -5.09 11.13 -6.13
C LYS A 158 -5.84 9.82 -6.33
N HIS A 159 -5.83 8.91 -5.35
CA HIS A 159 -6.40 7.56 -5.48
C HIS A 159 -7.34 7.16 -4.35
N ILE A 160 -7.35 7.86 -3.21
CA ILE A 160 -8.29 7.61 -2.11
C ILE A 160 -9.52 8.49 -2.25
N VAL A 161 -10.68 7.88 -2.10
CA VAL A 161 -12.00 8.54 -2.15
C VAL A 161 -12.37 9.07 -0.76
N ILE A 162 -12.53 10.39 -0.65
CA ILE A 162 -13.02 11.07 0.56
C ILE A 162 -14.02 12.16 0.14
N PRO A 163 -15.33 11.84 0.09
CA PRO A 163 -16.36 12.80 -0.26
C PRO A 163 -16.35 14.02 0.67
N GLY A 164 -16.40 15.22 0.09
CA GLY A 164 -16.40 16.49 0.81
C GLY A 164 -15.01 17.02 1.18
N ASN A 165 -13.94 16.22 1.00
CA ASN A 165 -12.57 16.68 1.20
C ASN A 165 -11.88 16.93 -0.15
N LYS A 166 -11.88 18.18 -0.61
CA LYS A 166 -11.36 18.60 -1.94
C LYS A 166 -9.87 18.27 -2.19
N LYS A 167 -9.12 17.84 -1.16
CA LYS A 167 -7.73 17.38 -1.32
C LYS A 167 -7.63 15.97 -1.89
N TYR A 168 -8.75 15.22 -1.93
CA TYR A 168 -8.84 13.81 -2.31
C TYR A 168 -9.77 13.60 -3.50
N VAL A 169 -9.85 12.37 -3.99
CA VAL A 169 -10.86 11.96 -4.98
C VAL A 169 -12.24 12.04 -4.33
N GLN A 170 -13.26 12.50 -5.07
CA GLN A 170 -14.61 12.66 -4.52
C GLN A 170 -15.52 11.46 -4.76
N SER A 171 -15.29 10.70 -5.83
CA SER A 171 -15.97 9.44 -6.14
C SER A 171 -15.12 8.62 -7.11
N PHE A 172 -15.43 7.34 -7.25
CA PHE A 172 -14.87 6.47 -8.27
C PHE A 172 -15.09 7.03 -9.68
N ASP A 173 -16.29 7.53 -10.00
CA ASP A 173 -16.58 8.14 -11.30
C ASP A 173 -15.72 9.38 -11.56
N ASP A 174 -15.49 10.20 -10.54
CA ASP A 174 -14.62 11.37 -10.64
C ASP A 174 -13.16 11.01 -10.85
N TYR A 175 -12.72 9.86 -10.34
CA TYR A 175 -11.41 9.30 -10.64
C TYR A 175 -11.34 8.83 -12.10
N MET A 176 -12.32 8.06 -12.56
CA MET A 176 -12.36 7.54 -13.93
C MET A 176 -12.39 8.64 -15.00
N LYS A 177 -13.03 9.78 -14.73
CA LYS A 177 -13.02 10.95 -15.64
C LYS A 177 -11.64 11.62 -15.78
N LYS A 178 -10.72 11.38 -14.84
CA LYS A 178 -9.43 12.08 -14.73
C LYS A 178 -8.23 11.16 -14.94
N LYS A 179 -8.45 9.84 -14.99
CA LYS A 179 -7.44 8.82 -15.26
C LYS A 179 -6.98 8.91 -16.72
#